data_AF-A0AAU7H901-F1
#
_entry.id   AF-A0AAU7H901-F1
#
_cell.length_a   1.000
_cell.length_b   1.000
_cell.length_c   1.000
_cell.angle_alpha   90.00
_cell.angle_beta   90.00
_cell.angle_gamma   90.00
#
_symmetry.space_group_name_H-M   'P 1'
#
loop_
_entity.id
_entity.type
_entity.pdbx_description
1 polymer ?
#
loop_
_entity_poly.entity_id
_entity_poly.type
_entity_poly.pdbx_seq_one_letter_code
_entity_poly.pdbx_strand_id
1 'polypeptide(L)' 'MNNEIMELRISAIEAAIKTISAAICANEGPVSEDLQNQIKILRNQLASPGRTVNQEAITYQVIKLLDPLHCDPWEPF' A
#
# COMPACT_ATOMS: atom_id res chain seq x y z
N MET A 1 25.34 -10.01 7.88
CA MET A 1 24.84 -11.32 7.42
C MET A 1 23.36 -11.59 7.75
N ASN A 2 22.92 -11.75 9.02
CA ASN A 2 21.49 -12.04 9.30
C ASN A 2 20.53 -10.89 8.95
N ASN A 3 20.93 -9.64 9.18
CA ASN A 3 20.10 -8.47 8.85
C ASN A 3 19.97 -8.26 7.33
N GLU A 4 21.05 -8.47 6.57
CA GLU A 4 21.03 -8.36 5.10
C GLU A 4 20.09 -9.40 4.46
N ILE A 5 20.07 -10.63 4.98
CA ILE A 5 19.14 -11.67 4.52
C ILE A 5 17.68 -11.28 4.86
N MET A 6 17.44 -10.65 6.01
CA MET A 6 16.12 -10.18 6.41
C MET A 6 15.65 -9.02 5.52
N GLU A 7 16.51 -8.05 5.25
CA GLU A 7 16.22 -6.92 4.36
C GLU A 7 15.93 -7.38 2.93
N LEU A 8 16.68 -8.36 2.41
CA LEU A 8 16.41 -8.97 1.10
C LEU A 8 15.04 -9.65 1.07
N ARG A 9 14.66 -10.36 2.13
CA ARG A 9 13.35 -11.01 2.21
C ARG A 9 12.21 -10.00 2.26
N ILE A 10 12.36 -8.93 3.05
CA ILE A 10 11.38 -7.85 3.13
C ILE A 10 11.23 -7.20 1.75
N SER A 11 12.34 -6.87 1.09
CA SER A 11 12.33 -6.26 -0.24
C SER A 11 11.63 -7.15 -1.29
N ALA A 12 11.87 -8.47 -1.24
CA ALA A 12 11.21 -9.42 -2.12
C ALA A 12 9.69 -9.50 -1.87
N ILE A 13 9.27 -9.46 -0.61
CA ILE A 13 7.84 -9.43 -0.24
C ILE A 13 7.19 -8.14 -0.75
N GLU A 14 7.82 -6.98 -0.55
CA GLU A 14 7.31 -5.71 -1.05
C GLU A 14 7.17 -5.70 -2.58
N ALA A 15 8.15 -6.25 -3.31
CA ALA A 15 8.09 -6.37 -4.76
C ALA A 15 6.95 -7.30 -5.22
N ALA A 16 6.74 -8.42 -4.53
CA ALA A 16 5.65 -9.34 -4.83
C ALA A 16 4.27 -8.68 -4.61
N ILE A 17 4.08 -7.95 -3.50
CA ILE A 17 2.84 -7.23 -3.22
C ILE A 17 2.56 -6.20 -4.31
N LYS A 18 3.55 -5.37 -4.67
CA LYS A 18 3.39 -4.36 -5.73
C LYS A 18 3.00 -4.99 -7.07
N THR A 19 3.61 -6.13 -7.42
CA THR A 19 3.32 -6.85 -8.66
C THR A 19 1.89 -7.39 -8.67
N ILE A 20 1.45 -7.99 -7.56
CA ILE A 20 0.07 -8.49 -7.42
C ILE A 20 -0.93 -7.34 -7.49
N SER A 21 -0.70 -6.25 -6.76
CA SER A 21 -1.56 -5.07 -6.80
C SER A 21 -1.68 -4.49 -8.20
N ALA A 22 -0.56 -4.35 -8.93
CA ALA A 22 -0.58 -3.86 -10.30
C ALA A 22 -1.37 -4.79 -11.23
N ALA A 23 -1.23 -6.12 -11.09
CA ALA A 23 -1.97 -7.10 -11.87
C ALA A 23 -3.48 -7.07 -11.58
N ILE A 24 -3.86 -6.88 -10.31
CA ILE A 24 -5.27 -6.71 -9.91
C ILE A 24 -5.85 -5.45 -10.57
N CYS A 25 -5.15 -4.32 -10.48
CA CYS A 25 -5.60 -3.06 -11.09
C CYS A 25 -5.72 -3.15 -12.62
N ALA A 26 -4.78 -3.86 -13.28
CA ALA A 26 -4.75 -3.97 -14.74
C ALA A 26 -5.86 -4.88 -15.33
N ASN A 27 -6.37 -5.84 -14.55
CA ASN A 27 -7.40 -6.76 -15.02
C ASN A 27 -8.82 -6.17 -14.99
N GLU A 28 -8.99 -5.00 -14.35
CA GLU A 28 -10.29 -4.35 -14.13
C GLU A 28 -11.30 -5.29 -13.41
N GLY A 29 -12.49 -4.80 -13.07
CA GLY A 29 -13.56 -5.61 -12.46
C GLY A 29 -13.55 -5.71 -10.92
N PRO A 30 -14.34 -6.62 -10.33
CA PRO A 30 -14.74 -6.54 -8.91
C PRO A 30 -13.57 -6.58 -7.92
N VAL A 31 -12.53 -7.36 -8.22
CA VAL A 31 -11.34 -7.46 -7.35
C VAL A 31 -10.52 -6.16 -7.39
N SER A 32 -10.47 -5.48 -8.53
CA SER A 32 -9.85 -4.17 -8.66
C SER A 32 -10.63 -3.11 -7.88
N GLU A 33 -11.95 -3.11 -7.99
CA GLU A 33 -12.83 -2.21 -7.22
C GLU A 33 -12.69 -2.43 -5.71
N ASP A 34 -12.64 -3.70 -5.26
CA ASP A 34 -12.43 -4.05 -3.87
C ASP A 34 -11.07 -3.55 -3.37
N LEU A 35 -9.98 -3.73 -4.14
CA LEU A 35 -8.66 -3.23 -3.78
C LEU A 35 -8.66 -1.70 -3.66
N GLN A 36 -9.25 -1.00 -4.62
CA GLN A 36 -9.39 0.46 -4.59
C GLN A 36 -10.21 0.94 -3.39
N ASN A 37 -11.29 0.23 -3.04
CA ASN A 37 -12.10 0.53 -1.86
C ASN A 37 -11.30 0.35 -0.56
N GLN A 38 -10.49 -0.70 -0.44
CA GLN A 38 -9.62 -0.88 0.71
C GLN A 38 -8.58 0.24 0.83
N ILE A 39 -7.96 0.62 -0.29
CA ILE A 39 -7.00 1.74 -0.33
C ILE A 39 -7.70 3.04 0.11
N LYS A 40 -8.93 3.30 -0.35
CA LYS A 40 -9.72 4.46 0.06
C LYS A 40 -10.00 4.47 1.56
N ILE A 41 -10.33 3.32 2.15
CA ILE A 41 -10.53 3.20 3.60
C ILE A 41 -9.23 3.57 4.34
N LEU A 42 -8.07 3.10 3.88
CA LEU A 42 -6.77 3.42 4.48
C LEU A 42 -6.40 4.91 4.33
N ARG A 43 -6.72 5.54 3.21
CA ARG A 43 -6.55 7.00 3.02
C ARG A 43 -7.44 7.81 3.97
N ASN A 44 -8.72 7.47 4.09
CA ASN A 44 -9.63 8.12 5.03
C ASN A 44 -9.17 7.97 6.49
N GLN A 45 -8.64 6.78 6.79
CA GLN A 45 -8.00 6.48 8.05
C GLN A 45 -6.82 7.41 8.31
N LEU A 46 -5.91 7.58 7.34
CA LEU A 46 -4.75 8.47 7.44
C LEU A 46 -5.15 9.95 7.64
N ALA A 47 -6.26 10.39 7.04
CA ALA A 47 -6.80 11.73 7.22
C ALA A 47 -7.55 11.94 8.55
N SER A 48 -7.80 10.87 9.32
CA SER A 48 -8.57 10.95 10.57
C SER A 48 -7.71 11.47 11.74
N PRO A 49 -8.21 12.43 12.53
CA PRO A 49 -7.47 12.96 13.67
C PRO A 49 -7.31 11.92 14.78
N GLY A 50 -6.26 12.05 15.60
CA GLY A 50 -6.04 11.22 16.79
C GLY A 50 -5.16 9.99 16.59
N ARG A 51 -4.47 9.87 15.45
CA ARG A 51 -3.47 8.81 15.22
C ARG A 51 -2.12 9.18 15.81
N THR A 52 -1.35 8.15 16.12
CA THR A 52 0.07 8.30 16.44
C THR A 52 0.88 8.40 15.15
N VAL A 53 2.02 9.10 15.20
CA VAL A 53 2.97 9.22 14.08
C VAL A 53 3.37 7.85 13.52
N ASN A 54 3.52 6.83 14.38
CA ASN A 54 3.84 5.46 13.94
C ASN A 54 2.70 4.82 13.15
N GLN A 55 1.45 5.01 13.57
CA GLN A 55 0.29 4.48 12.84
C GLN A 55 0.13 5.15 11.48
N GLU A 56 0.41 6.45 11.40
CA GLU A 56 0.41 7.20 10.14
C GLU A 56 1.50 6.68 9.20
N ALA A 57 2.73 6.53 9.69
CA ALA A 57 3.86 6.01 8.92
C ALA A 57 3.60 4.59 8.38
N ILE A 58 3.05 3.70 9.22
CA ILE A 58 2.68 2.34 8.81
C ILE A 58 1.57 2.38 7.75
N THR A 59 0.51 3.15 8.00
CA THR A 59 -0.64 3.25 7.08
C THR A 59 -0.18 3.80 5.72
N TYR A 60 0.65 4.84 5.73
CA TYR A 60 1.25 5.42 4.53
C TYR A 60 2.07 4.39 3.74
N GLN A 61 2.94 3.63 4.41
CA GLN A 61 3.74 2.61 3.74
C GLN A 61 2.87 1.49 3.15
N VAL A 62 1.82 1.07 3.84
CA VAL A 62 0.85 0.08 3.33
C VAL A 62 0.18 0.59 2.05
N ILE A 63 -0.29 1.85 2.03
CA ILE A 63 -0.91 2.42 0.83
C ILE A 63 0.08 2.43 -0.34
N LYS A 64 1.34 2.82 -0.13
CA LYS A 64 2.37 2.81 -1.19
C LYS A 64 2.69 1.42 -1.75
N LEU A 65 2.52 0.37 -0.94
CA LEU A 65 2.68 -1.01 -1.41
C LEU A 65 1.47 -1.47 -2.23
N LEU A 66 0.27 -1.05 -1.83
CA LEU A 66 -0.98 -1.49 -2.44
C LEU A 66 -1.38 -0.68 -3.68
N ASP A 67 -0.96 0.58 -3.78
CA ASP A 67 -1.24 1.49 -4.89
C ASP A 67 0.05 1.93 -5.60
N PRO A 68 0.78 0.99 -6.25
CA PRO A 68 2.06 1.32 -6.88
C PRO A 68 1.92 2.26 -8.08
N LEU A 69 0.71 2.38 -8.65
CA LEU A 69 0.42 3.19 -9.85
C LEU A 69 0.06 4.64 -9.50
N HIS A 70 -0.56 4.89 -8.34
CA HIS A 70 -0.89 6.24 -7.85
C HIS A 70 -0.05 6.52 -6.61
N CYS A 71 1.22 6.85 -6.88
CA CYS A 71 2.33 6.83 -5.93
C CYS A 71 2.28 7.90 -4.81
N ASP A 72 1.37 8.88 -4.90
CA ASP A 72 1.12 9.84 -3.83
C ASP A 72 -0.21 9.53 -3.11
N PRO A 73 -0.17 9.01 -1.87
CA PRO A 73 -1.38 8.76 -1.10
C PRO A 73 -2.05 10.04 -0.57
N TRP A 74 -1.41 11.20 -0.71
CA TRP A 74 -1.95 12.52 -0.34
C TRP A 74 -2.55 13.28 -1.53
N GLU A 75 -2.35 12.83 -2.77
CA GLU A 75 -3.00 13.43 -3.93
C GLU A 75 -4.48 13.03 -4.04
N PRO A 76 -5.39 13.97 -4.32
CA PRO A 76 -6.77 13.65 -4.66
C PRO A 76 -6.86 13.00 -6.06
N PHE A 77 -7.73 12.00 -6.19
CA PHE A 77 -8.07 11.34 -7.45
C PHE A 77 -8.80 12.26 -8.43
#